data_AF-A0A6B2CM81-F1
#
_entry.id   AF-A0A6B2CM81-F1
#
_cell.length_a   1.000
_cell.length_b   1.000
_cell.length_c   1.000
_cell.angle_alpha   90.00
_cell.angle_beta   90.00
_cell.angle_gamma   90.00
#
_symmetry.space_group_name_H-M   'P 1'
#
loop_
_entity.id
_entity.type
_entity.pdbx_description
1 polymer ?
#
loop_
_entity_poly.entity_id
_entity_poly.type
_entity_poly.pdbx_seq_one_letter_code
_entity_poly.pdbx_strand_id
1 'polypeptide(L)'
;MPTSCEEGRLFSAAASGDLDEVKRLVLDCGVDPKIKDVEGETPLHYAASEGHLDVVKLLLEHGADPNVQGVEGNAPSASGAVALLALQSG
;
A
#
# COMPACT_ATOMS: atom_id res chain seq x y z
N MET A 1 -12.49 12.20 -10.51
CA MET A 1 -12.81 11.42 -9.31
C MET A 1 -12.40 10.00 -9.65
N PRO A 2 -11.29 9.47 -9.12
CA PRO A 2 -10.97 8.07 -9.32
C PRO A 2 -12.19 7.26 -8.84
N THR A 3 -12.64 6.37 -9.71
CA THR A 3 -13.84 5.60 -9.44
C THR A 3 -13.46 4.49 -8.48
N SER A 4 -14.32 4.16 -7.51
CA SER A 4 -14.11 3.10 -6.52
C SER A 4 -13.63 1.75 -7.12
N CYS A 5 -13.78 1.52 -8.43
CA CYS A 5 -13.20 0.38 -9.16
C CYS A 5 -11.68 0.44 -9.42
N GLU A 6 -11.06 1.61 -9.51
CA GLU A 6 -9.62 1.77 -9.82
C GLU A 6 -8.77 1.65 -8.57
N GLU A 7 -9.23 2.27 -7.48
CA GLU A 7 -8.63 2.13 -6.15
C GLU A 7 -8.63 0.66 -5.71
N GLY A 8 -9.78 -0.02 -5.80
CA GLY A 8 -9.89 -1.45 -5.49
C GLY A 8 -9.01 -2.35 -6.37
N ARG A 9 -8.77 -1.95 -7.63
CA ARG A 9 -7.83 -2.65 -8.52
C ARG A 9 -6.39 -2.47 -8.08
N LEU A 10 -6.02 -1.30 -7.56
CA LEU A 10 -4.66 -1.06 -7.05
C LEU A 10 -4.38 -1.93 -5.82
N PHE A 11 -5.34 -2.06 -4.89
CA PHE A 11 -5.23 -2.98 -3.76
C PHE A 11 -5.08 -4.44 -4.21
N SER A 12 -5.92 -4.89 -5.13
CA SER A 12 -5.88 -6.26 -5.66
C SER A 12 -4.55 -6.55 -6.37
N ALA A 13 -4.07 -5.63 -7.21
CA ALA A 13 -2.80 -5.77 -7.90
C ALA A 13 -1.61 -5.77 -6.93
N ALA A 14 -1.67 -4.94 -5.88
CA ALA A 14 -0.63 -4.90 -4.86
C ALA A 14 -0.58 -6.19 -4.02
N ALA A 15 -1.74 -6.73 -3.65
CA ALA A 15 -1.85 -8.02 -2.96
C ALA A 15 -1.45 -9.22 -3.84
N SER A 16 -1.65 -9.15 -5.15
CA SER A 16 -1.23 -10.19 -6.11
C SER A 16 0.26 -10.11 -6.48
N GLY A 17 0.89 -8.96 -6.24
CA GLY A 17 2.26 -8.70 -6.69
C GLY A 17 2.37 -8.30 -8.15
N ASP A 18 1.26 -7.90 -8.78
CA ASP A 18 1.17 -7.53 -10.20
C ASP A 18 1.77 -6.14 -10.46
N LEU A 19 3.10 -6.09 -10.56
CA LEU A 19 3.87 -4.87 -10.81
C LEU A 19 3.37 -4.08 -12.03
N ASP A 20 3.06 -4.76 -13.13
CA ASP A 20 2.63 -4.11 -14.37
C ASP A 20 1.27 -3.43 -14.23
N GLU A 21 0.32 -4.04 -13.51
CA GLU A 21 -0.99 -3.42 -13.27
C GLU A 21 -0.87 -2.27 -12.26
N VAL A 22 -0.05 -2.41 -11.21
CA VAL A 22 0.24 -1.31 -10.28
C VAL A 22 0.87 -0.13 -11.04
N LYS A 23 1.85 -0.39 -11.92
CA LYS A 23 2.43 0.63 -12.81
C LYS A 23 1.36 1.28 -13.66
N ARG A 24 0.53 0.50 -14.35
CA ARG A 24 -0.51 1.04 -15.22
C ARG A 24 -1.49 1.92 -14.45
N LEU A 25 -1.92 1.51 -13.26
CA LEU A 25 -2.84 2.29 -12.45
C LEU A 25 -2.21 3.60 -11.96
N VAL A 26 -0.95 3.57 -11.50
CA VAL A 26 -0.27 4.76 -10.96
C VAL A 26 0.20 5.71 -12.08
N LEU A 27 0.73 5.19 -13.19
CA LEU A 27 1.28 5.98 -14.30
C LEU A 27 0.23 6.36 -15.35
N ASP A 28 -0.63 5.42 -15.74
CA ASP A 28 -1.58 5.57 -16.86
C ASP A 28 -2.93 6.13 -16.36
N CYS A 29 -3.46 5.57 -15.27
CA CYS A 29 -4.68 6.07 -14.65
C CYS A 29 -4.45 7.22 -13.65
N GLY A 30 -3.20 7.46 -13.22
CA GLY A 30 -2.89 8.49 -12.24
C GLY A 30 -3.50 8.22 -10.85
N VAL A 31 -3.68 6.94 -10.48
CA VAL A 31 -4.20 6.57 -9.17
C VAL A 31 -3.15 6.90 -8.10
N ASP A 32 -3.58 7.57 -7.04
CA ASP A 32 -2.72 7.90 -5.92
C ASP A 32 -2.28 6.63 -5.18
N PRO A 33 -0.97 6.32 -5.07
CA PRO A 33 -0.49 5.13 -4.36
C PRO A 33 -0.62 5.25 -2.83
N LYS A 34 -1.04 6.42 -2.35
CA LYS A 34 -1.25 6.75 -0.92
C LYS A 34 -2.71 6.59 -0.48
N ILE A 35 -3.59 6.11 -1.36
CA ILE A 35 -4.98 5.81 -1.00
C ILE A 35 -5.04 4.85 0.17
N LYS A 36 -6.05 5.02 1.00
CA LYS A 36 -6.34 4.16 2.15
C LYS A 36 -7.69 3.50 1.94
N ASP A 37 -7.78 2.21 2.21
CA ASP A 37 -9.06 1.52 2.22
C ASP A 37 -9.85 1.84 3.51
N VAL A 38 -11.03 1.24 3.66
CA VAL A 38 -11.90 1.36 4.83
C VAL A 38 -11.21 1.00 6.15
N GLU A 39 -10.19 0.14 6.12
CA GLU A 39 -9.39 -0.25 7.28
C GLU A 39 -8.22 0.71 7.55
N GLY A 40 -8.02 1.73 6.71
CA GLY A 40 -6.92 2.68 6.82
C GLY A 40 -5.60 2.17 6.22
N GLU A 41 -5.61 1.00 5.59
CA GLU A 41 -4.46 0.37 4.95
C GLU A 41 -4.20 0.91 3.54
N THR A 42 -2.93 1.00 3.14
CA THR A 42 -2.54 1.42 1.79
C THR A 42 -2.20 0.22 0.90
N PRO A 43 -2.20 0.35 -0.43
CA PRO A 43 -1.77 -0.73 -1.33
C PRO A 43 -0.37 -1.27 -0.98
N LEU A 44 0.49 -0.39 -0.47
CA LEU A 44 1.81 -0.75 0.02
C LEU A 44 1.77 -1.69 1.24
N HIS A 45 0.75 -1.61 2.11
CA HIS A 45 0.56 -2.57 3.21
C HIS A 45 0.31 -3.97 2.67
N TYR A 46 -0.59 -4.12 1.70
CA TYR A 46 -0.90 -5.41 1.07
C TYR A 46 0.34 -6.00 0.39
N ALA A 47 1.02 -5.22 -0.46
CA ALA A 47 2.23 -5.68 -1.14
C ALA A 47 3.35 -6.07 -0.15
N ALA A 48 3.50 -5.34 0.96
CA ALA A 48 4.48 -5.66 1.99
C ALA A 48 4.10 -6.91 2.81
N SER A 49 2.82 -7.07 3.14
CA SER A 49 2.28 -8.23 3.86
C SER A 49 2.50 -9.53 3.07
N GLU A 50 2.26 -9.49 1.77
CA GLU A 50 2.45 -10.64 0.87
C GLU A 50 3.92 -10.84 0.46
N GLY A 51 4.82 -9.91 0.80
CA GLY A 51 6.25 -9.99 0.51
C GLY A 51 6.63 -9.60 -0.93
N HIS A 52 5.76 -8.89 -1.64
CA HIS A 52 6.00 -8.40 -3.00
C HIS A 52 6.89 -7.16 -3.02
N LEU A 53 8.18 -7.36 -2.77
CA LEU A 53 9.18 -6.28 -2.67
C LEU A 53 9.26 -5.40 -3.92
N ASP A 54 9.04 -5.95 -5.12
CA ASP A 54 9.10 -5.19 -6.36
C ASP A 54 7.96 -4.17 -6.46
N VAL A 55 6.75 -4.59 -6.06
CA VAL A 55 5.58 -3.69 -5.96
C VAL A 55 5.78 -2.64 -4.88
N VAL A 56 6.32 -3.04 -3.71
CA VAL A 56 6.64 -2.11 -2.63
C VAL A 56 7.60 -1.03 -3.12
N LYS A 57 8.71 -1.42 -3.76
CA LYS A 57 9.68 -0.46 -4.32
C LYS A 57 9.04 0.50 -5.32
N LEU A 58 8.21 -0.01 -6.22
CA LEU A 58 7.52 0.81 -7.20
C LEU A 58 6.64 1.88 -6.53
N LEU A 59 5.79 1.46 -5.58
CA LEU A 59 4.92 2.38 -4.86
C LEU A 59 5.75 3.45 -4.12
N LEU A 60 6.88 3.07 -3.51
CA LEU A 60 7.81 4.00 -2.86
C LEU A 60 8.44 5.00 -3.84
N GLU A 61 8.87 4.55 -5.01
CA GLU A 61 9.40 5.42 -6.08
C GLU A 61 8.37 6.45 -6.55
N HIS A 62 7.09 6.07 -6.51
CA HIS A 62 5.95 6.93 -6.84
C HIS A 62 5.42 7.76 -5.67
N GLY A 63 6.18 7.85 -4.56
CA GLY A 63 5.86 8.73 -3.44
C GLY A 63 4.89 8.14 -2.43
N ALA A 64 4.63 6.83 -2.47
CA ALA A 64 4.06 6.15 -1.31
C ALA A 64 5.06 6.26 -0.15
N ASP A 65 4.59 6.67 1.01
CA ASP A 65 5.45 6.69 2.19
C ASP A 65 5.64 5.24 2.67
N PRO A 66 6.87 4.77 2.93
CA PRO A 66 7.07 3.51 3.64
C PRO A 66 6.60 3.61 5.09
N ASN A 67 6.37 4.85 5.55
CA ASN A 67 6.11 5.24 6.91
C ASN A 67 4.69 5.79 7.05
N VAL A 68 3.73 5.27 6.26
CA VAL A 68 2.33 5.72 6.37
C VAL A 68 1.83 5.36 7.77
N GLN A 69 1.94 6.33 8.67
CA GLN A 69 1.34 6.26 9.98
C GLN A 69 -0.18 6.28 9.74
N GLY A 70 -0.86 5.18 10.08
CA GLY A 70 -2.28 5.24 10.40
C GLY A 70 -2.48 6.41 11.35
N VAL A 71 -3.46 7.25 11.07
CA VAL A 71 -3.70 8.47 11.84
C VAL A 71 -4.12 8.10 13.26
N GLU A 72 -3.16 7.92 14.16
CA GLU A 72 -3.47 7.82 15.58
C GLU A 72 -3.41 9.22 16.20
N GLY A 73 -4.60 9.81 16.31
CA GLY A 73 -4.84 10.88 17.26
C GLY A 73 -4.65 10.33 18.67
N ASN A 74 -3.47 10.57 19.24
CA ASN A 74 -3.22 10.72 20.67
C ASN A 74 -3.31 9.43 21.54
N ALA A 75 -2.31 8.55 21.49
CA ALA A 75 -1.94 7.68 22.60
C ALA A 75 -0.43 7.37 22.62
N PRO A 76 0.27 7.47 23.77
CA PRO A 76 1.65 7.02 23.90
C PRO A 76 1.65 5.55 24.32
N SER A 77 1.16 4.64 23.49
CA SER A 77 1.34 3.19 23.70
C SER A 77 0.79 2.37 22.55
N ALA A 78 1.67 1.55 21.97
CA ALA A 78 1.38 0.34 21.18
C ALA A 78 0.66 0.49 19.82
N SER A 79 1.31 -0.08 18.80
CA SER A 79 0.78 -0.41 17.46
C SER A 79 1.01 0.60 16.32
N GLY A 80 2.10 1.37 16.40
CA GLY A 80 2.75 1.93 15.21
C GLY A 80 3.89 1.04 14.75
N ALA A 81 3.59 -0.04 14.04
CA ALA A 81 4.60 -0.77 13.29
C ALA A 81 4.04 -1.08 11.90
N VAL A 82 4.44 -0.26 10.93
CA VAL A 82 4.74 -0.79 9.59
C VAL A 82 5.71 -1.95 9.83
N ALA A 83 5.17 -3.16 9.90
CA ALA A 83 5.93 -4.39 9.95
C ALA A 83 6.53 -4.64 8.56
N LEU A 84 7.31 -3.68 8.06
CA LEU A 84 7.75 -3.66 6.67
C LEU A 84 8.73 -4.80 6.35
N LEU A 85 9.11 -5.66 7.32
CA LEU A 85 9.95 -6.83 7.08
C LEU A 85 9.72 -8.06 8.01
N ALA A 86 8.76 -8.07 8.96
CA ALA A 86 8.86 -8.97 10.12
C ALA A 86 7.64 -9.87 10.45
N LEU A 87 6.84 -10.27 9.47
CA LEU A 87 5.94 -11.43 9.63
C LEU A 87 6.26 -12.56 8.65
N GLN A 88 7.55 -12.87 8.55
CA GLN A 88 7.96 -14.27 8.45
C GLN A 88 7.73 -14.94 9.82
N SER A 89 6.47 -15.11 10.21
CA SER A 89 6.09 -15.79 11.45
C SER A 89 5.48 -17.14 11.12
N GLY A 90 6.19 -18.21 11.51
CA GLY A 90 5.61 -19.53 11.79
C GLY A 90 5.77 -20.58 10.72
#